data_AF-A0A7C2IWJ4-F1
#
_entry.id   AF-A0A7C2IWJ4-F1
#
_cell.length_a   1.000
_cell.length_b   1.000
_cell.length_c   1.000
_cell.angle_alpha   90.00
_cell.angle_beta   90.00
_cell.angle_gamma   90.00
#
_symmetry.space_group_name_H-M   'P 1'
#
loop_
_entity.id
_entity.type
_entity.pdbx_description
1 polymer ?
#
loop_
_entity_poly.entity_id
_entity_poly.type
_entity_poly.pdbx_seq_one_letter_code
_entity_poly.pdbx_strand_id
1 'polypeptide(L)'
;HVTALKEEVESKQAGDTCSLCHHIYDREKRKLVYKKGTEQSCLNCHGPFEGEPPLPLSTEVQLTTEKGLTMQKVGHLRCVNCHLTYTQKGTKAAPVACFECHKDQV
;
A
#
# COMPACT_ATOMS: atom_id res chain seq x y z
N HIS A 1 11.36 5.48 4.71
CA HIS A 1 10.31 6.00 3.82
C HIS A 1 9.47 7.09 4.49
N VAL A 2 8.78 6.82 5.61
CA VAL A 2 7.93 7.80 6.31
C VAL A 2 8.68 9.09 6.71
N THR A 3 9.93 9.01 7.16
CA THR A 3 10.73 10.20 7.51
C THR A 3 11.06 11.06 6.29
N ALA A 4 11.45 10.44 5.16
CA ALA A 4 11.69 11.16 3.90
C ALA A 4 10.40 11.79 3.33
N LEU A 5 9.27 11.08 3.43
CA LEU A 5 7.96 11.63 3.04
C LEU A 5 7.54 12.84 3.88
N LYS A 6 7.88 12.87 5.18
CA LYS A 6 7.58 14.02 6.05
C LYS A 6 8.33 15.29 5.65
N GLU A 7 9.51 15.14 5.05
CA GLU A 7 10.33 16.25 4.56
C GLU A 7 9.84 16.75 3.18
N GLU A 8 9.25 15.87 2.35
CA GLU A 8 8.81 16.17 0.98
C GLU A 8 7.35 16.66 0.88
N VAL A 9 6.48 16.35 1.86
CA VAL A 9 5.08 16.79 1.88
C VAL A 9 4.96 18.10 2.68
N GLU A 10 5.27 19.24 2.03
CA GLU A 10 5.30 20.61 2.60
C GLU A 10 3.98 21.13 3.23
N SER A 11 2.91 20.34 3.37
CA SER A 11 1.63 20.88 3.84
C SER A 11 0.68 19.94 4.60
N LYS A 12 1.15 18.84 5.17
CA LYS A 12 0.30 18.03 6.06
C LYS A 12 1.00 17.74 7.37
N GLN A 13 0.32 18.02 8.49
CA GLN A 13 0.81 17.72 9.83
C GLN A 13 1.39 16.30 9.87
N ALA A 14 2.58 16.14 10.44
CA ALA A 14 3.37 14.90 10.44
C ALA A 14 2.63 13.64 10.95
N GLY A 15 1.45 13.79 11.57
CA GLY A 15 0.55 12.72 11.99
C GLY A 15 -0.40 12.18 10.91
N ASP A 16 -0.49 12.79 9.73
CA ASP A 16 -1.44 12.43 8.66
C ASP A 16 -0.78 11.80 7.42
N THR A 17 0.48 11.36 7.55
CA THR A 17 1.18 10.63 6.48
C THR A 17 0.78 9.15 6.43
N CYS A 18 0.34 8.56 7.55
CA CYS A 18 -0.14 7.19 7.62
C CYS A 18 -1.38 6.96 6.75
N SER A 19 -2.29 7.95 6.72
CA SER A 19 -3.54 7.92 5.95
C SER A 19 -3.32 7.91 4.44
N LEU A 20 -2.12 8.29 3.99
CA LEU A 20 -1.75 8.16 2.59
C LEU A 20 -1.79 6.70 2.17
N CYS A 21 -1.29 5.77 2.99
CA CYS A 21 -1.08 4.38 2.59
C CYS A 21 -2.01 3.40 3.31
N HIS A 22 -2.16 3.53 4.63
CA HIS A 22 -2.89 2.57 5.46
C HIS A 22 -4.39 2.78 5.37
N HIS A 23 -5.11 1.66 5.24
CA HIS A 23 -6.56 1.64 5.18
C HIS A 23 -7.10 0.35 5.80
N ILE A 24 -8.38 0.42 6.19
CA ILE A 24 -9.21 -0.71 6.59
C ILE A 24 -10.50 -0.68 5.78
N TYR A 25 -11.16 -1.83 5.62
CA TYR A 25 -12.45 -1.88 4.94
C TYR A 25 -13.59 -1.60 5.93
N ASP A 26 -14.29 -0.48 5.75
CA ASP A 26 -15.51 -0.16 6.47
C ASP A 26 -16.68 -0.86 5.78
N ARG A 27 -17.26 -1.88 6.44
CA ARG A 27 -18.37 -2.68 5.89
C ARG A 27 -19.66 -1.90 5.76
N GLU A 28 -19.94 -1.01 6.71
CA GLU A 28 -21.18 -0.21 6.70
C GLU A 28 -21.15 0.78 5.55
N LYS A 29 -20.00 1.45 5.36
CA LYS A 29 -19.80 2.43 4.29
C LYS A 29 -19.35 1.80 2.97
N ARG A 30 -19.08 0.48 2.97
CA ARG A 30 -18.55 -0.32 1.86
C ARG A 30 -17.35 0.34 1.17
N LYS A 31 -16.45 0.95 1.94
CA LYS A 31 -15.32 1.72 1.40
C LYS A 31 -14.06 1.58 2.24
N LEU A 32 -12.91 1.86 1.64
CA LEU A 32 -11.64 1.95 2.34
C LEU A 32 -11.59 3.26 3.14
N VAL A 33 -11.22 3.15 4.42
CA VAL A 33 -11.04 4.30 5.32
C VAL A 33 -9.74 4.16 6.09
N TYR A 34 -9.11 5.27 6.45
CA TYR A 34 -8.01 5.26 7.40
C TYR A 34 -8.55 5.35 8.82
N LYS A 35 -8.03 4.52 9.72
CA LYS A 35 -8.28 4.58 11.16
C LYS A 35 -6.92 4.63 11.87
N LYS A 36 -6.67 5.72 12.57
CA LYS A 36 -5.42 5.92 13.32
C LYS A 36 -5.25 4.80 14.37
N GLY A 37 -4.06 4.24 14.46
CA GLY A 37 -3.74 3.15 15.40
C GLY A 37 -4.09 1.75 14.88
N THR A 38 -4.56 1.62 13.64
CA THR A 38 -4.78 0.31 12.99
C THR A 38 -3.80 0.05 11.84
N GLU A 39 -2.70 0.79 11.80
CA GLU A 39 -1.64 0.59 10.82
C GLU A 39 -1.00 -0.78 11.04
N GLN A 40 -0.99 -1.59 9.99
CA GLN A 40 -0.40 -2.91 10.02
C GLN A 40 0.28 -3.22 8.69
N SER A 41 1.06 -4.29 8.65
CA SER A 41 1.68 -4.76 7.42
C SER A 41 0.63 -5.03 6.36
N CYS A 42 0.89 -4.59 5.13
CA CYS A 42 0.02 -4.85 3.98
C CYS A 42 -0.21 -6.36 3.79
N LEU A 43 0.80 -7.19 4.10
CA LEU A 43 0.76 -8.66 4.01
C LEU A 43 -0.35 -9.29 4.87
N ASN A 44 -0.79 -8.61 5.93
CA ASN A 44 -1.84 -9.13 6.81
C ASN A 44 -3.19 -9.25 6.09
N CYS A 45 -3.41 -8.46 5.03
CA CYS A 45 -4.62 -8.53 4.21
C CYS A 45 -4.31 -8.89 2.75
N HIS A 46 -3.15 -8.54 2.23
CA HIS A 46 -2.75 -8.72 0.84
C HIS A 46 -1.68 -9.80 0.70
N GLY A 47 -1.91 -11.04 1.12
CA GLY A 47 -0.90 -12.10 0.98
C GLY A 47 -0.65 -12.55 -0.47
N PRO A 48 0.16 -13.59 -0.68
CA PRO A 48 0.30 -14.28 -1.96
C PRO A 48 -0.91 -15.18 -2.24
N PHE A 49 -2.10 -14.77 -1.81
CA PHE A 49 -3.31 -15.58 -1.85
C PHE A 49 -3.80 -15.60 -3.29
N GLU A 50 -3.57 -16.72 -3.98
CA GLU A 50 -4.09 -17.01 -5.31
C GLU A 50 -5.05 -18.20 -5.20
N GLY A 51 -6.19 -18.14 -5.90
CA GLY A 51 -7.18 -19.20 -5.87
C GLY A 51 -8.22 -19.08 -4.74
N GLU A 52 -8.79 -20.22 -4.35
CA GLU A 52 -9.90 -20.28 -3.40
C GLU A 52 -9.41 -20.04 -1.95
N PRO A 53 -10.05 -19.14 -1.17
CA PRO A 53 -9.51 -18.76 0.13
C PRO A 53 -9.60 -19.91 1.16
N PRO A 54 -8.51 -20.35 1.81
CA PRO A 54 -8.59 -21.34 2.88
C PRO A 54 -9.32 -20.76 4.10
N LEU A 55 -10.35 -21.44 4.62
CA LEU A 55 -11.15 -20.95 5.74
C LEU A 55 -10.54 -21.30 7.12
N PRO A 56 -10.73 -20.46 8.17
CA PRO A 56 -11.45 -19.18 8.19
C PRO A 56 -10.55 -17.96 7.95
N LEU A 57 -11.02 -17.00 7.15
CA LEU A 57 -10.32 -15.74 6.86
C LEU A 57 -11.11 -14.53 7.37
N SER A 58 -10.40 -13.44 7.65
CA SER A 58 -11.07 -12.15 7.84
C SER A 58 -11.73 -11.71 6.53
N THR A 59 -12.76 -10.87 6.62
CA THR A 59 -13.45 -10.37 5.43
C THR A 59 -12.53 -9.57 4.52
N GLU A 60 -11.53 -8.86 5.07
CA GLU A 60 -10.51 -8.18 4.28
C GLU A 60 -9.70 -9.18 3.45
N VAL A 61 -9.22 -10.27 4.07
CA VAL A 61 -8.44 -11.30 3.34
C VAL A 61 -9.30 -12.02 2.31
N GLN A 62 -10.58 -12.28 2.63
CA GLN A 62 -11.52 -12.83 1.66
C GLN A 62 -11.66 -11.90 0.44
N LEU A 63 -11.95 -10.62 0.68
CA LEU A 63 -12.15 -9.63 -0.39
C LEU A 63 -10.90 -9.43 -1.25
N THR A 64 -9.71 -9.42 -0.65
CA THR A 64 -8.46 -9.27 -1.41
C THR A 64 -8.15 -10.51 -2.24
N THR A 65 -8.42 -11.70 -1.72
CA THR A 65 -8.25 -12.98 -2.44
C THR A 65 -9.23 -13.06 -3.63
N GLU A 66 -10.52 -12.83 -3.41
CA GLU A 66 -11.55 -12.82 -4.47
C GLU A 66 -11.25 -11.81 -5.59
N LYS A 67 -10.59 -10.69 -5.26
CA LYS A 67 -10.21 -9.65 -6.22
C LYS A 67 -8.80 -9.84 -6.81
N GLY A 68 -8.07 -10.88 -6.42
CA GLY A 68 -6.68 -11.10 -6.82
C GLY A 68 -5.78 -9.91 -6.49
N LEU A 69 -5.98 -9.28 -5.33
CA LEU A 69 -5.20 -8.14 -4.84
C LEU A 69 -4.02 -8.64 -3.99
N THR A 70 -3.12 -9.39 -4.63
CA THR A 70 -1.91 -9.92 -4.00
C THR A 70 -0.95 -8.80 -3.58
N MET A 71 -0.04 -9.11 -2.66
CA MET A 71 1.01 -8.17 -2.24
C MET A 71 1.84 -7.64 -3.41
N GLN A 72 2.16 -8.50 -4.37
CA GLN A 72 2.92 -8.12 -5.56
C GLN A 72 2.17 -7.04 -6.36
N LYS A 73 0.88 -7.29 -6.65
CA LYS A 73 0.04 -6.36 -7.42
C LYS A 73 -0.17 -5.05 -6.67
N VAL A 74 -0.50 -5.11 -5.38
CA VAL A 74 -0.79 -3.94 -4.56
C VAL A 74 0.48 -3.12 -4.29
N GLY A 75 1.61 -3.78 -4.09
CA GLY A 75 2.92 -3.13 -3.97
C GLY A 75 3.26 -2.32 -5.21
N HIS A 76 3.17 -2.93 -6.40
CA HIS A 76 3.42 -2.19 -7.65
C HIS A 76 2.41 -1.06 -7.87
N LEU A 77 1.11 -1.32 -7.69
CA LEU A 77 0.07 -0.32 -7.89
C LEU A 77 0.23 0.88 -6.95
N ARG A 78 0.63 0.65 -5.69
CA ARG A 78 0.69 1.73 -4.70
C ARG A 78 2.03 2.46 -4.71
N CYS A 79 3.13 1.72 -4.66
CA CYS A 79 4.46 2.30 -4.53
C CYS A 79 4.90 2.96 -5.83
N VAL A 80 4.82 2.23 -6.95
CA VAL A 80 5.34 2.70 -8.24
C VAL A 80 4.54 3.90 -8.76
N ASN A 81 3.21 3.90 -8.61
CA ASN A 81 2.40 5.05 -9.04
C ASN A 81 2.71 6.32 -8.23
N CYS A 82 2.91 6.19 -6.91
CA CYS A 82 3.32 7.32 -6.08
C CYS A 82 4.67 7.86 -6.56
N HIS A 83 5.67 6.98 -6.66
CA HIS A 83 7.02 7.36 -7.09
C HIS A 83 7.00 8.01 -8.48
N LEU A 84 6.33 7.40 -9.45
CA LEU A 84 6.19 7.93 -10.82
C LEU A 84 5.54 9.32 -10.83
N THR A 85 4.52 9.55 -10.01
CA THR A 85 3.85 10.86 -9.91
C THR A 85 4.83 11.96 -9.49
N TYR A 86 5.73 11.67 -8.55
CA TYR A 86 6.72 12.64 -8.07
C TYR A 86 7.91 12.75 -9.04
N THR A 87 8.35 11.66 -9.67
CA THR A 87 9.34 11.69 -10.74
C THR A 87 8.90 12.59 -11.90
N GLN A 88 7.64 12.48 -12.33
CA GLN A 88 7.08 13.32 -13.39
C GLN A 88 6.98 14.79 -13.01
N LYS A 89 6.89 15.10 -11.72
CA LYS A 89 6.92 16.48 -11.19
C LYS A 89 8.34 17.04 -11.05
N GLY A 90 9.37 16.26 -11.38
CA GLY A 90 10.77 16.67 -11.23
C GLY A 90 11.23 16.77 -9.78
N THR A 91 10.46 16.23 -8.82
CA THR A 91 10.86 16.19 -7.41
C THR A 91 11.68 14.95 -7.13
N LYS A 92 12.44 14.96 -6.03
CA LYS A 92 13.06 13.75 -5.50
C LYS A 92 11.96 12.69 -5.29
N ALA A 93 12.19 11.49 -5.78
CA ALA A 93 11.26 10.39 -5.70
C ALA A 93 12.05 9.08 -5.53
N ALA A 94 11.39 8.08 -4.96
CA ALA A 94 11.97 6.75 -4.85
C ALA A 94 11.92 6.00 -6.21
N PRO A 95 12.60 4.85 -6.34
CA PRO A 95 12.79 4.19 -7.62
C PRO A 95 11.50 3.71 -8.28
N VAL A 96 11.54 3.62 -9.61
CA VAL A 96 10.45 3.09 -10.45
C VAL A 96 10.88 1.89 -11.28
N ALA A 97 12.19 1.69 -11.52
CA ALA A 97 12.69 0.58 -12.29
C ALA A 97 12.80 -0.70 -11.44
N CYS A 98 12.56 -1.86 -12.08
CA CYS A 98 12.50 -3.16 -11.40
C CYS A 98 13.79 -3.45 -10.60
N PHE A 99 14.95 -3.34 -11.25
CA PHE A 99 16.26 -3.63 -10.65
C PHE A 99 16.57 -2.75 -9.44
N GLU A 100 16.07 -1.51 -9.40
CA GLU A 100 16.36 -0.60 -8.30
C GLU A 100 15.67 -0.99 -6.99
N CYS A 101 14.54 -1.69 -7.07
CA CYS A 101 13.79 -2.24 -5.94
C CYS A 101 14.12 -3.72 -5.66
N HIS A 102 14.47 -4.49 -6.69
CA HIS A 102 14.62 -5.94 -6.64
C HIS A 102 16.08 -6.40 -6.85
N LYS A 103 17.07 -5.60 -6.43
CA LYS A 103 18.51 -5.86 -6.68
C LYS A 103 18.99 -7.28 -6.36
N ASP A 104 18.43 -7.89 -5.31
CA ASP A 104 18.83 -9.23 -4.84
C ASP A 104 17.92 -10.37 -5.36
N GLN A 105 17.04 -10.08 -6.33
CA GLN A 105 16.08 -11.04 -6.90
C GLN A 105 16.29 -11.29 -8.40
N VAL A 106 17.34 -10.72 -8.99
CA VAL A 106 17.71 -10.81 -10.41
C VAL A 106 19.19 -11.11 -10.58
#